data_AF-A0A1B9G5P7-F1
#
_entry.id   AF-A0A1B9G5P7-F1
#
_cell.length_a   1.000
_cell.length_b   1.000
_cell.length_c   1.000
_cell.angle_alpha   90.00
_cell.angle_beta   90.00
_cell.angle_gamma   90.00
#
_symmetry.space_group_name_H-M   'P 1'
#
loop_
_entity.id
_entity.type
_entity.pdbx_description
1 polymer ?
#
loop_
_entity_poly.entity_id
_entity_poly.type
_entity_poly.pdbx_seq_one_letter_code
_entity_poly.pdbx_strand_id
1 'polypeptide(L)'
;MSSILSRSLTSSARAGPSRLFTHTRTLASHAYLPPSPSSSSSPSTTPVVSAEATTTTPPDLTPEQRTLIDSIIRVDQAGELGANWIYRGQKWAMDVKGDKETGKQVEEMWENERHHLTILSHLQTQHRARPTMLYPLWQAMAFGLGASTGLMSKEAAMACTEAVETVIGEHYDDQLKALQPLLNPSDPTSPAPHPSLPLMAKILEEFRDDELEHLDTAVEEGAQKAPGHSLLSAIIGAGCKVAIKVCEKV
;
A
#
# COMPACT_ATOMS: atom_id res chain seq x y z
N MET A 1 4.65 53.53 -12.93
CA MET A 1 5.66 53.39 -11.85
C MET A 1 5.70 51.91 -11.49
N SER A 2 6.42 51.10 -12.30
CA SER A 2 7.76 50.57 -12.00
C SER A 2 7.69 49.55 -10.85
N SER A 3 7.99 48.25 -11.00
CA SER A 3 9.17 47.69 -11.66
C SER A 3 8.95 46.21 -12.02
N ILE A 4 9.38 45.87 -13.24
CA ILE A 4 9.79 44.55 -13.73
C ILE A 4 11.09 44.15 -13.02
N LEU A 5 11.27 42.87 -12.66
CA LEU A 5 12.55 42.14 -12.55
C LEU A 5 12.19 40.63 -12.48
N SER A 6 12.06 39.93 -13.60
CA SER A 6 13.13 39.16 -14.24
C SER A 6 14.04 38.43 -13.25
N ARG A 7 13.83 37.11 -13.10
CA ARG A 7 14.89 36.20 -12.67
C ARG A 7 15.11 35.16 -13.75
N SER A 8 16.33 35.25 -14.28
CA SER A 8 16.89 34.50 -15.37
C SER A 8 16.95 33.00 -15.08
N LEU A 9 16.65 32.23 -16.11
CA LEU A 9 17.09 30.85 -16.28
C LEU A 9 18.62 30.80 -16.17
N THR A 10 19.14 29.93 -15.29
CA THR A 10 20.48 29.39 -15.40
C THR A 10 20.39 27.88 -15.31
N SER A 11 20.50 27.26 -16.48
CA SER A 11 20.79 25.84 -16.66
C SER A 11 22.11 25.50 -15.99
N SER A 12 22.10 24.51 -15.10
CA SER A 12 23.29 23.76 -14.73
C SER A 12 22.90 22.29 -14.59
N ALA A 13 22.84 21.62 -15.74
CA ALA A 13 22.81 20.17 -15.80
C ALA A 13 24.17 19.65 -15.34
N ARG A 14 24.21 19.06 -14.15
CA ARG A 14 25.30 18.18 -13.72
C ARG A 14 24.69 16.84 -13.32
N ALA A 15 24.62 15.93 -14.28
CA ALA A 15 24.37 14.51 -14.02
C ALA A 15 25.51 13.97 -13.15
N GLY A 16 25.21 13.69 -11.88
CA GLY A 16 26.05 12.89 -11.01
C GLY A 16 25.72 11.41 -11.19
N PRO A 17 26.69 10.49 -11.07
CA PRO A 17 26.43 9.07 -11.24
C PRO A 17 25.49 8.58 -10.13
N SER A 18 24.41 7.94 -10.56
CA SER A 18 23.45 7.22 -9.73
C SER A 18 24.20 6.26 -8.82
N ARG A 19 24.26 6.58 -7.52
CA ARG A 19 24.70 5.61 -6.52
C ARG A 19 23.56 4.61 -6.36
N LEU A 20 23.64 3.51 -7.10
CA LEU A 20 22.93 2.28 -6.75
C LEU A 20 23.53 1.77 -5.44
N PHE A 21 23.08 2.32 -4.32
CA PHE A 21 23.10 1.60 -3.07
C PHE A 21 21.95 0.59 -3.14
N THR A 22 22.21 -0.59 -3.69
CA THR A 22 21.39 -1.76 -3.39
C THR A 22 21.68 -2.14 -1.94
N HIS A 23 21.12 -1.39 -0.99
CA HIS A 23 20.75 -2.01 0.27
C HIS A 23 19.63 -2.98 -0.07
N THR A 24 19.93 -4.27 -0.09
CA THR A 24 18.90 -5.29 0.16
C THR A 24 18.38 -5.05 1.57
N ARG A 25 17.49 -4.06 1.72
CA ARG A 25 16.67 -3.89 2.91
C ARG A 25 15.87 -5.18 2.99
N THR A 26 16.11 -5.96 4.04
CA THR A 26 15.25 -7.10 4.31
C THR A 26 13.91 -6.50 4.71
N LEU A 27 12.91 -6.66 3.86
CA LEU A 27 11.54 -6.25 4.10
C LEU A 27 11.00 -7.00 5.32
N ALA A 28 10.22 -6.31 6.16
CA ALA A 28 9.59 -6.91 7.33
C ALA A 28 8.56 -7.97 6.91
N SER A 29 7.87 -7.73 5.79
CA SER A 29 6.90 -8.65 5.21
C SER A 29 7.49 -10.04 4.90
N HIS A 30 8.77 -10.11 4.51
CA HIS A 30 9.45 -11.39 4.23
C HIS A 30 9.47 -12.36 5.43
N ALA A 31 9.20 -11.90 6.65
CA ALA A 31 9.04 -12.78 7.80
C ALA A 31 7.90 -13.82 7.62
N TYR A 32 6.90 -13.52 6.79
CA TYR A 32 5.78 -14.43 6.50
C TYR A 32 6.03 -15.39 5.32
N LEU A 33 7.08 -15.16 4.52
CA LEU A 33 7.38 -15.99 3.36
C LEU A 33 8.25 -17.20 3.74
N PRO A 34 8.09 -18.35 3.08
CA PRO A 34 8.98 -19.50 3.30
C PRO A 34 10.42 -19.14 2.90
N PRO A 35 11.44 -19.68 3.59
CA PRO A 35 12.83 -19.41 3.24
C PRO A 35 13.15 -19.92 1.84
N SER A 36 13.71 -19.03 1.00
CA SER A 36 14.09 -19.36 -0.37
C SER A 36 15.19 -20.45 -0.40
N PRO A 37 15.06 -21.49 -1.25
CA PRO A 37 16.01 -22.61 -1.30
C PRO A 37 17.42 -22.24 -1.84
N SER A 38 17.65 -20.99 -2.25
CA SER A 38 18.86 -20.55 -2.96
C SER A 38 19.85 -19.71 -2.15
N SER A 39 19.63 -19.45 -0.85
CA SER A 39 20.61 -18.70 -0.04
C SER A 39 21.66 -19.62 0.60
N SER A 40 22.71 -19.95 -0.16
CA SER A 40 23.95 -20.50 0.40
C SER A 40 24.67 -19.43 1.24
N SER A 41 24.70 -19.65 2.55
CA SER A 41 25.75 -19.25 3.49
C SER A 41 26.34 -17.83 3.37
N SER A 42 25.84 -16.93 4.22
CA SER A 42 26.63 -15.91 4.91
C SER A 42 25.93 -15.58 6.24
N PRO A 43 26.66 -15.24 7.32
CA PRO A 43 26.05 -14.90 8.59
C PRO A 43 25.44 -13.50 8.46
N SER A 44 24.20 -13.45 7.96
CA SER A 44 23.40 -12.22 8.00
C SER A 44 23.11 -11.91 9.46
N THR A 45 23.48 -10.71 9.91
CA THR A 45 23.05 -10.12 11.17
C THR A 45 21.56 -9.77 11.07
N THR A 46 20.70 -10.76 10.85
CA THR A 46 19.26 -10.59 10.87
C THR A 46 18.81 -10.54 12.33
N PRO A 47 17.95 -9.58 12.73
CA PRO A 47 17.12 -9.80 13.90
C PRO A 47 16.29 -11.04 13.58
N VAL A 48 16.56 -12.15 14.27
CA VAL A 48 15.74 -13.35 14.16
C VAL A 48 14.35 -12.95 14.64
N VAL A 49 13.42 -12.75 13.71
CA VAL A 49 12.01 -12.57 14.04
C VAL A 49 11.57 -13.85 14.74
N SER A 50 11.06 -13.73 15.97
CA SER A 50 10.58 -14.90 16.73
C SER A 50 9.51 -15.61 15.91
N ALA A 51 9.51 -16.95 15.91
CA ALA A 51 8.45 -17.74 15.26
C ALA A 51 7.05 -17.36 15.78
N GLU A 52 6.96 -16.93 17.04
CA GLU A 52 5.73 -16.42 17.66
C GLU A 52 5.18 -15.19 16.92
N ALA A 53 6.04 -14.32 16.38
CA ALA A 53 5.63 -13.09 15.70
C ALA A 53 4.79 -13.34 14.44
N THR A 54 4.98 -14.49 13.79
CA THR A 54 4.35 -14.87 12.50
C THR A 54 3.40 -16.06 12.61
N THR A 55 3.17 -16.59 13.81
CA THR A 55 2.32 -17.78 14.01
C THR A 55 1.28 -17.63 15.10
N THR A 56 1.42 -16.66 16.01
CA THR A 56 0.48 -16.45 17.11
C THR A 56 -0.03 -15.01 17.18
N THR A 57 -1.14 -14.86 17.88
CA THR A 57 -1.77 -13.57 18.18
C THR A 57 -1.72 -13.35 19.69
N PRO A 58 -1.59 -12.09 20.17
CA PRO A 58 -1.64 -11.80 21.59
C PRO A 58 -2.88 -12.45 22.25
N PRO A 59 -2.68 -13.30 23.27
CA PRO A 59 -3.78 -14.05 23.89
C PRO A 59 -4.72 -13.15 24.69
N ASP A 60 -4.19 -12.10 25.31
CA ASP A 60 -4.86 -11.27 26.31
C ASP A 60 -5.30 -9.89 25.78
N LEU A 61 -5.82 -9.84 24.55
CA LEU A 61 -6.35 -8.59 23.97
C LEU A 61 -7.67 -8.18 24.65
N THR A 62 -7.77 -6.90 25.02
CA THR A 62 -9.08 -6.32 25.39
C THR A 62 -10.04 -6.34 24.19
N PRO A 63 -11.36 -6.24 24.40
CA PRO A 63 -12.32 -6.15 23.30
C PRO A 63 -12.02 -5.01 22.31
N GLU A 64 -11.58 -3.86 22.80
CA GLU A 64 -11.24 -2.69 22.00
C GLU A 64 -9.98 -2.94 21.16
N GLN A 65 -8.94 -3.52 21.77
CA GLN A 65 -7.69 -3.86 21.05
C GLN A 65 -7.93 -4.92 19.97
N ARG A 66 -8.74 -5.94 20.28
CA ARG A 66 -9.16 -6.94 19.29
C ARG A 66 -9.93 -6.31 18.14
N THR A 67 -10.88 -5.41 18.46
CA THR A 67 -11.66 -4.69 17.44
C THR A 67 -10.76 -3.86 16.54
N LEU A 68 -9.76 -3.17 17.11
CA LEU A 68 -8.77 -2.41 16.35
C LEU A 68 -7.98 -3.30 15.39
N ILE A 69 -7.37 -4.38 15.88
CA ILE A 69 -6.56 -5.30 15.06
C ILE A 69 -7.42 -5.95 13.96
N ASP A 70 -8.62 -6.42 14.31
CA ASP A 70 -9.55 -7.01 13.35
C ASP A 70 -9.99 -6.00 12.28
N SER A 71 -10.12 -4.71 12.64
CA SER A 71 -10.48 -3.65 11.71
C SER A 71 -9.35 -3.33 10.75
N ILE A 72 -8.13 -3.13 11.25
CA ILE A 72 -6.92 -2.88 10.43
C ILE A 72 -6.80 -3.96 9.36
N ILE A 73 -6.71 -5.23 9.80
CA ILE A 73 -6.48 -6.35 8.89
C ILE A 73 -7.62 -6.53 7.88
N ARG A 74 -8.88 -6.33 8.30
CA ARG A 74 -10.03 -6.44 7.40
C ARG A 74 -10.04 -5.34 6.35
N VAL A 75 -9.75 -4.11 6.74
CA VAL A 75 -9.74 -2.96 5.82
C VAL A 75 -8.59 -3.07 4.84
N ASP A 76 -7.38 -3.35 5.32
CA ASP A 76 -6.20 -3.46 4.47
C ASP A 76 -6.36 -4.60 3.48
N GLN A 77 -6.80 -5.78 3.95
CA GLN A 77 -7.04 -6.90 3.04
C GLN A 77 -8.10 -6.59 1.98
N ALA A 78 -9.16 -5.85 2.34
CA ALA A 78 -10.14 -5.40 1.36
C ALA A 78 -9.56 -4.37 0.38
N GLY A 79 -8.66 -3.50 0.86
CA GLY A 79 -7.89 -2.54 0.09
C GLY A 79 -7.01 -3.23 -0.96
N GLU A 80 -6.14 -4.14 -0.52
CA GLU A 80 -5.22 -4.91 -1.39
C GLU A 80 -5.97 -5.72 -2.45
N LEU A 81 -7.08 -6.35 -2.04
CA LEU A 81 -7.97 -7.03 -2.99
C LEU A 81 -8.55 -6.03 -4.01
N GLY A 82 -8.96 -4.84 -3.57
CA GLY A 82 -9.43 -3.76 -4.42
C GLY A 82 -8.36 -3.27 -5.41
N ALA A 83 -7.17 -2.96 -4.93
CA ALA A 83 -6.03 -2.52 -5.73
C ALA A 83 -5.70 -3.54 -6.82
N ASN A 84 -5.59 -4.82 -6.46
CA ASN A 84 -5.40 -5.92 -7.41
C ASN A 84 -6.47 -5.96 -8.52
N TRP A 85 -7.73 -5.64 -8.21
CA TRP A 85 -8.80 -5.57 -9.20
C TRP A 85 -8.77 -4.29 -10.04
N ILE A 86 -8.34 -3.15 -9.48
CA ILE A 86 -8.10 -1.91 -10.22
C ILE A 86 -7.00 -2.14 -11.25
N TYR A 87 -5.84 -2.63 -10.83
CA TYR A 87 -4.72 -2.91 -11.74
C TYR A 87 -5.09 -3.93 -12.80
N ARG A 88 -5.84 -4.99 -12.45
CA ARG A 88 -6.37 -5.94 -13.43
C ARG A 88 -7.26 -5.26 -14.47
N GLY A 89 -8.12 -4.33 -14.05
CA GLY A 89 -8.96 -3.54 -14.95
C GLY A 89 -8.15 -2.64 -15.87
N GLN A 90 -7.18 -1.91 -15.31
CA GLN A 90 -6.27 -1.06 -16.08
C GLN A 90 -5.48 -1.86 -17.11
N LYS A 91 -4.89 -2.99 -16.69
CA LYS A 91 -4.13 -3.90 -17.56
C LYS A 91 -4.97 -4.41 -18.72
N TRP A 92 -6.20 -4.85 -18.44
CA TRP A 92 -7.16 -5.26 -19.46
C TRP A 92 -7.43 -4.12 -20.46
N ALA A 93 -7.64 -2.89 -19.97
CA ALA A 93 -7.91 -1.75 -20.84
C ALA A 93 -6.70 -1.38 -21.73
N MET A 94 -5.48 -1.47 -21.20
CA MET A 94 -4.25 -1.26 -21.98
C MET A 94 -4.07 -2.32 -23.07
N ASP A 95 -4.36 -3.58 -22.76
CA ASP A 95 -4.31 -4.67 -23.73
C ASP A 95 -5.33 -4.47 -24.86
N VAL A 96 -6.56 -4.04 -24.53
CA VAL A 96 -7.59 -3.70 -25.52
C VAL A 96 -7.15 -2.55 -26.42
N LYS A 97 -6.45 -1.54 -25.88
CA LYS A 97 -5.93 -0.39 -26.63
C LYS A 97 -4.64 -0.69 -27.39
N GLY A 98 -3.98 -1.81 -27.12
CA GLY A 98 -2.68 -2.16 -27.68
C GLY A 98 -1.51 -1.34 -27.09
N ASP A 99 -1.71 -0.68 -25.95
CA ASP A 99 -0.69 0.11 -25.27
C ASP A 99 0.20 -0.78 -24.39
N LYS A 100 1.20 -1.40 -25.02
CA LYS A 100 2.10 -2.35 -24.36
C LYS A 100 3.05 -1.69 -23.35
N GLU A 101 3.38 -0.42 -23.54
CA GLU A 101 4.30 0.30 -22.67
C GLU A 101 3.64 0.57 -21.32
N THR A 102 2.48 1.24 -21.34
CA THR A 102 1.68 1.47 -20.12
C THR A 102 1.24 0.15 -19.49
N GLY A 103 0.87 -0.84 -20.31
CA GLY A 103 0.51 -2.17 -19.82
C GLY A 103 1.63 -2.88 -19.05
N LYS A 104 2.91 -2.65 -19.41
CA LYS A 104 4.06 -3.19 -18.67
C LYS A 104 4.27 -2.46 -17.36
N GLN A 105 4.17 -1.13 -17.34
CA GLN A 105 4.28 -0.31 -16.13
C GLN A 105 3.21 -0.69 -15.09
N VAL A 106 1.96 -0.84 -15.55
CA VAL A 106 0.83 -1.31 -14.74
C VAL A 106 1.09 -2.70 -14.16
N GLU A 107 1.66 -3.62 -14.94
CA GLU A 107 1.97 -4.97 -14.46
C GLU A 107 3.08 -4.98 -13.40
N GLU A 108 4.07 -4.09 -13.52
CA GLU A 108 5.17 -3.97 -12.55
C GLU A 108 4.65 -3.51 -11.17
N MET A 109 3.82 -2.45 -11.12
CA MET A 109 3.16 -2.04 -9.88
C MET A 109 2.23 -3.13 -9.35
N TRP A 110 1.47 -3.78 -10.23
CA TRP A 110 0.53 -4.84 -9.82
C TRP A 110 1.23 -6.05 -9.19
N GLU A 111 2.50 -6.34 -9.52
CA GLU A 111 3.22 -7.42 -8.87
C GLU A 111 3.51 -7.12 -7.38
N ASN A 112 3.78 -5.86 -7.03
CA ASN A 112 3.94 -5.43 -5.63
C ASN A 112 2.64 -5.66 -4.84
N GLU A 113 1.49 -5.28 -5.42
CA GLU A 113 0.17 -5.51 -4.80
C GLU A 113 -0.16 -6.98 -4.56
N ARG A 114 0.33 -7.88 -5.41
CA ARG A 114 0.15 -9.34 -5.21
C ARG A 114 0.97 -9.83 -4.03
N HIS A 115 2.15 -9.25 -3.82
CA HIS A 115 2.95 -9.49 -2.64
C HIS A 115 2.24 -8.97 -1.39
N HIS A 116 1.77 -7.71 -1.39
CA HIS A 116 1.00 -7.14 -0.26
C HIS A 116 -0.19 -8.02 0.12
N LEU A 117 -1.01 -8.40 -0.87
CA LEU A 117 -2.15 -9.29 -0.68
C LEU A 117 -1.77 -10.64 -0.07
N THR A 118 -0.63 -11.21 -0.46
CA THR A 118 -0.13 -12.48 0.09
C THR A 118 0.15 -12.34 1.58
N ILE A 119 0.84 -11.27 1.96
CA ILE A 119 1.25 -11.00 3.35
C ILE A 119 0.04 -10.68 4.23
N LEU A 120 -0.90 -9.87 3.74
CA LEU A 120 -2.14 -9.59 4.48
C LEU A 120 -3.02 -10.83 4.62
N SER A 121 -3.02 -11.74 3.65
CA SER A 121 -3.70 -13.03 3.78
C SER A 121 -3.11 -13.89 4.91
N HIS A 122 -1.78 -13.82 5.11
CA HIS A 122 -1.14 -14.45 6.26
C HIS A 122 -1.51 -13.78 7.59
N LEU A 123 -1.47 -12.44 7.66
CA LEU A 123 -1.91 -11.69 8.84
C LEU A 123 -3.37 -11.98 9.20
N GLN A 124 -4.26 -12.00 8.20
CA GLN A 124 -5.66 -12.34 8.36
C GLN A 124 -5.83 -13.74 8.95
N THR A 125 -5.08 -14.72 8.45
CA THR A 125 -5.13 -16.10 8.95
C THR A 125 -4.61 -16.20 10.39
N GLN A 126 -3.46 -15.57 10.68
CA GLN A 126 -2.85 -15.55 12.01
C GLN A 126 -3.79 -14.94 13.06
N HIS A 127 -4.35 -13.77 12.76
CA HIS A 127 -5.18 -13.01 13.68
C HIS A 127 -6.64 -13.46 13.68
N ARG A 128 -7.03 -14.35 12.75
CA ARG A 128 -8.40 -14.83 12.54
C ARG A 128 -9.37 -13.67 12.26
N ALA A 129 -8.87 -12.62 11.61
CA ALA A 129 -9.66 -11.46 11.23
C ALA A 129 -10.68 -11.87 10.16
N ARG A 130 -11.93 -11.46 10.36
CA ARG A 130 -13.00 -11.76 9.40
C ARG A 130 -12.84 -10.87 8.16
N PRO A 131 -12.93 -11.41 6.94
CA PRO A 131 -12.94 -10.60 5.73
C PRO A 131 -14.25 -9.79 5.65
N THR A 132 -14.23 -8.70 4.89
CA THR A 132 -15.45 -7.93 4.64
C THR A 132 -16.47 -8.74 3.83
N MET A 133 -17.74 -8.68 4.22
CA MET A 133 -18.82 -9.35 3.47
C MET A 133 -19.11 -8.69 2.11
N LEU A 134 -18.64 -7.46 1.91
CA LEU A 134 -18.92 -6.67 0.72
C LEU A 134 -17.92 -6.89 -0.42
N TYR A 135 -16.97 -7.80 -0.25
CA TYR A 135 -15.93 -8.09 -1.23
C TYR A 135 -16.45 -8.28 -2.67
N PRO A 136 -17.52 -9.06 -2.96
CA PRO A 136 -18.00 -9.24 -4.32
C PRO A 136 -18.43 -7.92 -5.00
N LEU A 137 -18.99 -7.00 -4.22
CA LEU A 137 -19.37 -5.67 -4.71
C LEU A 137 -18.12 -4.81 -4.96
N TRP A 138 -17.19 -4.78 -4.00
CA TRP A 138 -15.95 -4.02 -4.12
C TRP A 138 -15.11 -4.46 -5.31
N GLN A 139 -15.00 -5.78 -5.52
CA GLN A 139 -14.32 -6.38 -6.66
C GLN A 139 -14.85 -5.84 -8.00
N ALA A 140 -16.18 -5.84 -8.19
CA ALA A 140 -16.77 -5.38 -9.45
C ALA A 140 -16.53 -3.88 -9.67
N MET A 141 -16.64 -3.07 -8.61
CA MET A 141 -16.41 -1.63 -8.69
C MET A 141 -14.93 -1.28 -8.91
N ALA A 142 -14.01 -1.97 -8.24
CA ALA A 142 -12.58 -1.83 -8.42
C ALA A 142 -12.16 -2.14 -9.85
N PHE A 143 -12.59 -3.28 -10.40
CA PHE A 143 -12.33 -3.62 -11.80
C PHE A 143 -12.91 -2.58 -12.75
N GLY A 144 -14.17 -2.16 -12.53
CA GLY A 144 -14.82 -1.15 -13.36
C GLY A 144 -14.10 0.19 -13.33
N LEU A 145 -13.62 0.62 -12.16
CA LEU A 145 -12.84 1.85 -11.99
C LEU A 145 -11.52 1.76 -12.78
N GLY A 146 -10.74 0.70 -12.59
CA GLY A 146 -9.48 0.51 -13.31
C GLY A 146 -9.67 0.39 -14.83
N ALA A 147 -10.65 -0.40 -15.27
CA ALA A 147 -10.95 -0.58 -16.69
C ALA A 147 -11.43 0.72 -17.35
N SER A 148 -12.32 1.47 -16.68
CA SER A 148 -12.84 2.72 -17.23
C SER A 148 -11.76 3.79 -17.37
N THR A 149 -10.93 4.00 -16.34
CA THR A 149 -9.85 4.99 -16.37
C THR A 149 -8.76 4.60 -17.37
N GLY A 150 -8.41 3.31 -17.44
CA GLY A 150 -7.48 2.79 -18.46
C GLY A 150 -7.97 2.95 -19.89
N LEU A 151 -9.27 2.75 -20.14
CA LEU A 151 -9.85 2.98 -21.45
C LEU A 151 -9.79 4.45 -21.85
N MET A 152 -9.99 5.38 -20.91
CA MET A 152 -9.91 6.82 -21.16
C MET A 152 -8.52 7.25 -21.63
N SER A 153 -7.47 7.06 -20.82
CA SER A 153 -6.08 7.38 -21.21
C SER A 153 -5.06 6.77 -20.24
N LYS A 154 -3.77 6.85 -20.58
CA LYS A 154 -2.68 6.54 -19.64
C LYS A 154 -2.75 7.45 -18.42
N GLU A 155 -2.86 8.77 -18.64
CA GLU A 155 -2.92 9.78 -17.59
C GLU A 155 -4.12 9.58 -16.68
N ALA A 156 -5.29 9.20 -17.22
CA ALA A 156 -6.46 8.91 -16.41
C ALA A 156 -6.29 7.65 -15.54
N ALA A 157 -5.62 6.60 -16.04
CA ALA A 157 -5.25 5.44 -15.23
C ALA A 157 -4.27 5.84 -14.12
N MET A 158 -3.24 6.62 -14.43
CA MET A 158 -2.28 7.10 -13.43
C MET A 158 -2.94 8.05 -12.41
N ALA A 159 -3.89 8.90 -12.83
CA ALA A 159 -4.68 9.73 -11.92
C ALA A 159 -5.57 8.91 -10.97
N CYS A 160 -6.04 7.75 -11.42
CA CYS A 160 -6.72 6.80 -10.54
C CYS A 160 -5.76 6.24 -9.49
N THR A 161 -4.58 5.77 -9.89
CA THR A 161 -3.54 5.26 -8.99
C THR A 161 -3.12 6.34 -7.97
N GLU A 162 -2.73 7.54 -8.43
CA GLU A 162 -2.38 8.66 -7.54
C GLU A 162 -3.47 8.93 -6.49
N ALA A 163 -4.75 8.96 -6.90
CA ALA A 163 -5.85 9.26 -6.00
C ALA A 163 -6.15 8.13 -4.99
N VAL A 164 -5.98 6.87 -5.39
CA VAL A 164 -6.13 5.72 -4.50
C VAL A 164 -4.98 5.71 -3.49
N GLU A 165 -3.75 5.76 -3.96
CA GLU A 165 -2.56 5.66 -3.10
C GLU A 165 -2.42 6.82 -2.13
N THR A 166 -2.87 8.03 -2.51
CA THR A 166 -2.95 9.15 -1.57
C THR A 166 -3.83 8.80 -0.37
N VAL A 167 -4.98 8.19 -0.60
CA VAL A 167 -5.92 7.83 0.48
C VAL A 167 -5.42 6.63 1.28
N ILE A 168 -4.80 5.65 0.64
CA ILE A 168 -4.27 4.46 1.31
C ILE A 168 -3.05 4.81 2.17
N GLY A 169 -2.13 5.64 1.66
CA GLY A 169 -0.99 6.14 2.44
C GLY A 169 -1.43 6.93 3.69
N GLU A 170 -2.41 7.83 3.56
CA GLU A 170 -3.04 8.51 4.70
C GLU A 170 -3.65 7.52 5.71
N HIS A 171 -4.28 6.44 5.22
CA HIS A 171 -4.91 5.44 6.07
C HIS A 171 -3.90 4.63 6.88
N TYR A 172 -2.81 4.17 6.26
CA TYR A 172 -1.74 3.46 6.98
C TYR A 172 -1.14 4.32 8.09
N ASP A 173 -0.92 5.62 7.87
CA ASP A 173 -0.45 6.54 8.91
C ASP A 173 -1.41 6.62 10.11
N ASP A 174 -2.72 6.62 9.86
CA ASP A 174 -3.71 6.63 10.93
C ASP A 174 -3.77 5.31 11.69
N GLN A 175 -3.60 4.17 11.01
CA GLN A 175 -3.51 2.87 11.66
C GLN A 175 -2.26 2.73 12.53
N LEU A 176 -1.11 3.19 12.03
CA LEU A 176 0.15 3.21 12.79
C LEU A 176 0.01 4.04 14.07
N LYS A 177 -0.64 5.21 13.99
CA LYS A 177 -0.98 6.02 15.18
C LYS A 177 -1.91 5.26 16.13
N ALA A 178 -2.92 4.57 15.61
CA ALA A 178 -3.87 3.80 16.42
C ALA A 178 -3.22 2.60 17.11
N LEU A 179 -2.17 2.01 16.52
CA LEU A 179 -1.40 0.91 17.11
C LEU A 179 -0.42 1.36 18.21
N GLN A 180 0.00 2.63 18.23
CA GLN A 180 1.00 3.12 19.18
C GLN A 180 0.72 2.79 20.66
N PRO A 181 -0.51 2.93 21.18
CA PRO A 181 -0.81 2.57 22.58
C PRO A 181 -0.60 1.08 22.89
N LEU A 182 -0.68 0.19 21.90
CA LEU A 182 -0.42 -1.24 22.06
C LEU A 182 1.08 -1.55 21.97
N LEU A 183 1.82 -0.78 21.17
CA LEU A 183 3.28 -0.93 21.02
C LEU A 183 4.05 -0.35 22.20
N ASN A 184 3.56 0.76 22.75
CA ASN A 184 4.20 1.54 23.79
C ASN A 184 3.19 1.85 24.92
N PRO A 185 2.84 0.86 25.76
CA PRO A 185 1.90 1.06 26.86
C PRO A 185 2.44 2.12 27.84
N SER A 186 1.57 3.04 28.26
CA SER A 186 1.97 4.15 29.14
C SER A 186 2.29 3.72 30.58
N ASP A 187 1.76 2.57 31.01
CA ASP A 187 2.04 2.01 32.33
C ASP A 187 3.32 1.15 32.26
N PRO A 188 4.41 1.53 32.96
CA PRO A 188 5.68 0.81 32.92
C PRO A 188 5.62 -0.59 33.55
N THR A 189 4.52 -0.94 34.23
CA THR A 189 4.29 -2.29 34.77
C THR A 189 3.58 -3.21 33.79
N SER A 190 3.12 -2.69 32.64
CA SER A 190 2.52 -3.48 31.58
C SER A 190 3.53 -4.48 31.01
N PRO A 191 3.09 -5.69 30.62
CA PRO A 191 3.96 -6.62 29.92
C PRO A 191 4.43 -6.02 28.58
N ALA A 192 5.59 -6.48 28.11
CA ALA A 192 6.07 -6.11 26.77
C ALA A 192 5.05 -6.53 25.70
N PRO A 193 4.91 -5.76 24.60
CA PRO A 193 3.98 -6.09 23.53
C PRO A 193 4.32 -7.45 22.92
N HIS A 194 3.28 -8.22 22.58
CA HIS A 194 3.43 -9.47 21.86
C HIS A 194 4.20 -9.23 20.54
N PRO A 195 5.16 -10.10 20.16
CA PRO A 195 6.08 -9.85 19.06
C PRO A 195 5.40 -9.68 17.69
N SER A 196 4.17 -10.16 17.52
CA SER A 196 3.38 -9.93 16.30
C SER A 196 2.99 -8.47 16.09
N LEU A 197 2.81 -7.66 17.15
CA LEU A 197 2.33 -6.28 17.02
C LEU A 197 3.41 -5.35 16.45
N PRO A 198 4.66 -5.35 16.95
CA PRO A 198 5.73 -4.59 16.33
C PRO A 198 6.06 -5.07 14.92
N LEU A 199 5.89 -6.36 14.62
CA LEU A 199 6.06 -6.88 13.25
C LEU A 199 4.96 -6.33 12.32
N MET A 200 3.70 -6.39 12.75
CA MET A 200 2.58 -5.82 11.99
C MET A 200 2.79 -4.33 11.72
N ALA A 201 3.18 -3.55 12.72
CA ALA A 201 3.47 -2.13 12.54
C ALA A 201 4.57 -1.88 11.49
N LYS A 202 5.65 -2.68 11.50
CA LYS A 202 6.71 -2.57 10.48
C LYS A 202 6.23 -2.95 9.07
N ILE A 203 5.30 -3.90 8.96
CA ILE A 203 4.69 -4.26 7.68
C ILE A 203 3.79 -3.15 7.16
N LEU A 204 2.98 -2.52 8.03
CA LEU A 204 2.17 -1.37 7.64
C LEU A 204 3.03 -0.15 7.26
N GLU A 205 4.16 0.07 7.94
CA GLU A 205 5.14 1.09 7.54
C GLU A 205 5.75 0.79 6.18
N GLU A 206 6.10 -0.47 5.92
CA GLU A 206 6.61 -0.93 4.63
C GLU A 206 5.60 -0.70 3.52
N PHE A 207 4.36 -1.17 3.68
CA PHE A 207 3.33 -1.02 2.63
C PHE A 207 2.97 0.44 2.40
N ARG A 208 2.90 1.27 3.45
CA ARG A 208 2.75 2.73 3.28
C ARG A 208 3.87 3.31 2.41
N ASP A 209 5.11 2.95 2.69
CA ASP A 209 6.26 3.47 1.93
C ASP A 209 6.17 3.01 0.46
N ASP A 210 5.78 1.75 0.21
CA ASP A 210 5.57 1.19 -1.13
C ASP A 210 4.42 1.91 -1.88
N GLU A 211 3.30 2.22 -1.23
CA GLU A 211 2.19 2.98 -1.86
C GLU A 211 2.58 4.43 -2.20
N LEU A 212 3.45 5.05 -1.40
CA LEU A 212 3.98 6.36 -1.74
C LEU A 212 4.91 6.31 -2.96
N GLU A 213 5.66 5.21 -3.16
CA GLU A 213 6.44 4.99 -4.38
C GLU A 213 5.54 4.76 -5.61
N HIS A 214 4.41 4.05 -5.45
CA HIS A 214 3.38 3.92 -6.49
C HIS A 214 2.75 5.27 -6.86
N LEU A 215 2.44 6.10 -5.86
CA LEU A 215 1.94 7.47 -6.05
C LEU A 215 2.95 8.31 -6.84
N ASP A 216 4.21 8.32 -6.43
CA ASP A 216 5.27 9.08 -7.10
C ASP A 216 5.42 8.63 -8.56
N THR A 217 5.41 7.31 -8.81
CA THR A 217 5.44 6.73 -10.15
C THR A 217 4.25 7.22 -11.00
N ALA A 218 3.05 7.22 -10.44
CA ALA A 218 1.85 7.70 -11.15
C ALA A 218 1.97 9.19 -11.53
N VAL A 219 2.50 10.03 -10.64
CA VAL A 219 2.75 11.45 -10.89
C VAL A 219 3.78 11.63 -12.02
N GLU A 220 4.90 10.89 -11.98
CA GLU A 220 5.94 10.92 -13.00
C GLU A 220 5.40 10.49 -14.38
N GLU A 221 4.53 9.49 -14.39
CA GLU A 221 3.86 8.97 -15.59
C GLU A 221 2.67 9.82 -16.06
N GLY A 222 2.47 10.99 -15.45
CA GLY A 222 1.60 12.05 -15.95
C GLY A 222 0.17 12.02 -15.42
N ALA A 223 -0.08 11.43 -14.24
CA ALA A 223 -1.37 11.47 -13.56
C ALA A 223 -2.01 12.87 -13.59
N GLN A 224 -1.25 13.89 -13.20
CA GLN A 224 -1.70 15.29 -13.12
C GLN A 224 -2.03 15.94 -14.49
N LYS A 225 -1.70 15.28 -15.59
CA LYS A 225 -2.04 15.71 -16.96
C LYS A 225 -3.41 15.20 -17.41
N ALA A 226 -4.07 14.36 -16.61
CA ALA A 226 -5.39 13.83 -16.93
C ALA A 226 -6.43 14.96 -17.08
N PRO A 227 -7.25 14.97 -18.14
CA PRO A 227 -8.34 15.92 -18.26
C PRO A 227 -9.31 15.81 -17.08
N GLY A 228 -9.51 16.91 -16.34
CA GLY A 228 -10.36 16.92 -15.15
C GLY A 228 -9.77 16.18 -13.94
N HIS A 229 -8.44 16.03 -13.89
CA HIS A 229 -7.67 15.39 -12.80
C HIS A 229 -8.24 15.66 -11.41
N SER A 230 -8.33 16.93 -11.00
CA SER A 230 -8.79 17.29 -9.66
C SER A 230 -10.19 16.77 -9.31
N LEU A 231 -11.11 16.75 -10.28
CA LEU A 231 -12.45 16.19 -10.09
C LEU A 231 -12.40 14.67 -10.00
N LEU A 232 -11.63 14.01 -10.88
CA LEU A 232 -11.46 12.57 -10.86
C LEU A 232 -10.86 12.10 -9.53
N SER A 233 -9.77 12.73 -9.09
CA SER A 233 -9.11 12.42 -7.82
C SER A 233 -10.02 12.67 -6.62
N ALA A 234 -10.82 13.74 -6.63
CA ALA A 234 -11.78 14.01 -5.56
C ALA A 234 -12.87 12.93 -5.47
N ILE A 235 -13.42 12.49 -6.60
CA ILE A 235 -14.44 11.44 -6.65
C ILE A 235 -13.88 10.10 -6.19
N ILE A 236 -12.71 9.71 -6.72
CA ILE A 236 -12.05 8.45 -6.37
C ILE A 236 -11.67 8.45 -4.89
N GLY A 237 -11.02 9.52 -4.42
CA GLY A 237 -10.62 9.64 -3.02
C GLY A 237 -11.81 9.62 -2.06
N ALA A 238 -12.93 10.26 -2.40
CA ALA A 238 -14.16 10.16 -1.62
C ALA A 238 -14.71 8.72 -1.61
N GLY A 239 -14.68 8.03 -2.76
CA GLY A 239 -15.05 6.62 -2.87
C GLY A 239 -14.21 5.71 -1.97
N CYS A 240 -12.89 5.85 -1.99
CA CYS A 240 -11.97 5.11 -1.14
C CYS A 240 -12.24 5.36 0.35
N LYS A 241 -12.41 6.63 0.76
CA LYS A 241 -12.73 6.98 2.15
C LYS A 241 -14.06 6.41 2.62
N VAL A 242 -15.05 6.28 1.73
CA VAL A 242 -16.31 5.60 2.04
C VAL A 242 -16.10 4.09 2.17
N ALA A 243 -15.38 3.47 1.23
CA ALA A 243 -15.10 2.03 1.27
C ALA A 243 -14.37 1.63 2.56
N ILE A 244 -13.33 2.37 2.95
CA ILE A 244 -12.60 2.19 4.22
C ILE A 244 -13.57 2.19 5.41
N LYS A 245 -14.36 3.26 5.57
CA LYS A 245 -15.31 3.39 6.70
C LYS A 245 -16.36 2.29 6.75
N VAL A 246 -16.73 1.75 5.60
CA VAL A 246 -17.67 0.62 5.53
C VAL A 246 -16.95 -0.66 5.93
N CYS A 247 -15.78 -0.97 5.36
CA CYS A 247 -14.98 -2.15 5.68
C CYS A 247 -14.52 -2.19 7.14
N GLU A 248 -14.33 -1.04 7.80
CA GLU A 248 -14.07 -0.97 9.25
C GLU A 248 -15.18 -1.66 10.06
N LYS A 249 -16.42 -1.70 9.53
CA LYS A 249 -17.60 -2.21 10.24
C LYS A 249 -18.11 -3.57 9.78
N VAL A 250 -17.97 -3.91 8.50
CA VAL A 250 -18.65 -5.08 7.87
C VAL A 250 -17.77 -5.95 6.99
#